data_AF-A0A0B0HBF4-F1
#
_entry.id   AF-A0A0B0HBF4-F1
#
_cell.length_a   1.000
_cell.length_b   1.000
_cell.length_c   1.000
_cell.angle_alpha   90.00
_cell.angle_beta   90.00
_cell.angle_gamma   90.00
#
_symmetry.space_group_name_H-M   'P 1'
#
loop_
_entity.id
_entity.type
_entity.pdbx_description
1 polymer ?
#
loop_
_entity_poly.entity_id
_entity_poly.type
_entity_poly.pdbx_seq_one_letter_code
_entity_poly.pdbx_strand_id
1 'polypeptide(L)' 'MSKIRVQMAPEIEFKMDIEVPDVEADSRDYDVQQHKAEVYAEFERRLRSVFPEGLKCHTFEFGLDTGWHEGLGED' A
#
# COMPACT_ATOMS: atom_id res chain seq x y z
N MET A 1 26.04 14.73 -12.06
CA MET A 1 25.86 14.05 -10.77
C MET A 1 25.60 12.58 -11.01
N SER A 2 26.20 11.71 -10.19
CA SER A 2 25.93 10.28 -10.23
C SER A 2 24.53 9.99 -9.67
N LYS A 3 23.81 9.03 -10.26
CA LYS A 3 22.49 8.60 -9.77
C LYS A 3 22.68 7.39 -8.85
N ILE A 4 22.02 7.40 -7.69
CA ILE A 4 22.01 6.27 -6.76
C ILE A 4 20.76 5.43 -7.05
N ARG A 5 20.92 4.11 -7.16
CA ARG A 5 19.81 3.16 -7.24
C ARG A 5 19.66 2.47 -5.89
N VAL A 6 18.49 2.61 -5.28
CA VAL A 6 18.12 1.86 -4.07
C VAL A 6 17.26 0.67 -4.49
N GLN A 7 17.55 -0.51 -3.95
CA GLN A 7 16.75 -1.72 -4.13
C GLN A 7 16.58 -2.38 -2.77
N MET A 8 15.33 -2.65 -2.39
CA MET A 8 14.96 -3.30 -1.14
C MET A 8 14.20 -4.60 -1.46
N ALA A 9 14.38 -5.65 -0.65
CA ALA A 9 13.73 -6.96 -0.78
C ALA A 9 13.59 -7.64 0.61
N PRO A 10 12.62 -8.57 0.81
CA PRO A 10 11.59 -9.00 -0.15
C PRO A 10 10.21 -8.36 0.04
N GLU A 11 9.88 -7.84 1.23
CA GLU A 11 8.55 -7.33 1.58
C GLU A 11 8.66 -5.93 2.19
N ILE A 12 7.87 -4.99 1.69
CA ILE A 12 7.75 -3.62 2.22
C ILE A 12 6.27 -3.41 2.50
N GLU A 13 5.93 -3.09 3.74
CA GLU A 13 4.58 -2.79 4.15
C GLU A 13 4.41 -1.28 4.33
N PHE A 14 3.26 -0.76 3.92
CA PHE A 14 2.91 0.65 4.04
C PHE A 14 1.63 0.76 4.84
N LYS A 15 1.65 1.49 5.96
CA LYS A 15 0.43 1.91 6.63
C LYS A 15 -0.21 3.04 5.82
N MET A 16 -1.42 2.80 5.31
CA MET A 16 -2.10 3.74 4.43
C MET A 16 -3.61 3.65 4.60
N ASP A 17 -4.22 4.75 5.03
CA ASP A 17 -5.67 4.86 5.09
C ASP A 17 -6.21 5.21 3.69
N ILE A 18 -7.05 4.33 3.15
CA ILE A 18 -7.82 4.51 1.92
C ILE A 18 -9.28 4.25 2.24
N GLU A 19 -10.13 5.23 1.98
CA GLU A 19 -11.58 5.05 2.00
C GLU A 19 -11.99 4.30 0.72
N VAL A 20 -12.59 3.13 0.88
CA VAL A 20 -13.09 2.29 -0.22
C VAL A 20 -14.62 2.21 -0.09
N PRO A 21 -15.38 2.59 -1.14
CA PRO A 21 -16.84 2.50 -1.09
C PRO A 21 -17.32 1.08 -0.79
N ASP A 22 -18.38 0.96 0.02
CA ASP A 22 -19.02 -0.32 0.37
C ASP A 22 -18.12 -1.32 1.14
N VAL A 23 -16.96 -0.87 1.64
CA VAL A 23 -16.07 -1.66 2.50
C VAL A 23 -16.13 -1.13 3.94
N GLU A 24 -16.77 -1.90 4.79
CA GLU A 24 -16.81 -1.72 6.25
C GLU A 24 -15.78 -2.60 6.96
N ALA A 25 -15.54 -2.33 8.25
CA ALA A 25 -14.56 -3.04 9.08
C ALA A 25 -14.81 -4.55 9.23
N ASP A 26 -16.05 -5.01 9.03
CA ASP A 26 -16.44 -6.42 9.08
C ASP A 26 -16.66 -7.03 7.68
N SER A 27 -16.29 -6.30 6.62
CA SER A 27 -16.37 -6.79 5.24
C SER A 27 -15.55 -8.05 5.05
N ARG A 28 -16.05 -8.94 4.20
CA ARG A 28 -15.31 -10.16 3.88
C ARG A 28 -14.12 -9.81 3.00
N ASP A 29 -13.04 -10.58 3.14
CA ASP A 29 -11.85 -10.42 2.29
C ASP A 29 -12.22 -10.44 0.80
N TYR A 30 -13.14 -11.31 0.37
CA TYR A 30 -13.61 -11.35 -1.02
C TYR A 30 -14.12 -10.00 -1.55
N ASP A 31 -14.87 -9.26 -0.72
CA ASP A 31 -15.43 -7.95 -1.08
C ASP A 31 -14.31 -6.91 -1.15
N VAL A 32 -13.41 -6.91 -0.17
CA VAL A 32 -12.21 -6.04 -0.13
C VAL A 32 -11.32 -6.25 -1.35
N GLN A 33 -11.07 -7.51 -1.72
CA GLN A 33 -10.20 -7.87 -2.85
C GLN A 33 -10.75 -7.38 -4.20
N GLN A 34 -12.05 -7.09 -4.34
CA GLN A 34 -12.61 -6.52 -5.58
C GLN A 34 -12.04 -5.13 -5.90
N HIS A 35 -11.61 -4.38 -4.87
CA HIS A 35 -11.12 -3.01 -5.01
C HIS A 35 -9.61 -2.90 -5.30
N LYS A 36 -8.95 -4.03 -5.62
CA LYS A 36 -7.49 -4.07 -5.86
C LYS A 36 -7.01 -3.02 -6.84
N ALA A 37 -7.75 -2.80 -7.92
CA ALA A 37 -7.39 -1.82 -8.94
C ALA A 37 -7.44 -0.37 -8.42
N GLU A 38 -8.45 -0.04 -7.62
CA GLU A 38 -8.66 1.29 -7.05
C GLU A 38 -7.61 1.58 -5.97
N VAL A 39 -7.40 0.63 -5.06
CA VAL A 39 -6.39 0.71 -4.00
C VAL A 39 -4.99 0.83 -4.59
N TYR A 40 -4.65 0.03 -5.61
CA TYR A 40 -3.35 0.13 -6.28
C TYR A 40 -3.15 1.46 -7.01
N ALA A 41 -4.20 1.98 -7.67
CA ALA A 41 -4.12 3.26 -8.36
C ALA A 41 -3.86 4.42 -7.38
N GLU A 42 -4.53 4.41 -6.22
CA GLU A 42 -4.33 5.42 -5.17
C GLU A 42 -2.94 5.29 -4.53
N PHE A 43 -2.49 4.07 -4.25
CA PHE A 43 -1.12 3.80 -3.79
C PHE A 43 -0.07 4.36 -4.76
N GLU A 44 -0.20 4.06 -6.05
CA GLU A 44 0.73 4.51 -7.09
C GLU A 44 0.68 6.04 -7.25
N ARG A 45 -0.50 6.67 -7.12
CA ARG A 45 -0.66 8.12 -7.15
C ARG A 45 0.08 8.79 -5.99
N ARG A 46 -0.09 8.29 -4.76
CA ARG A 46 0.61 8.82 -3.58
C ARG A 46 2.13 8.63 -3.70
N LEU A 47 2.59 7.45 -4.12
CA LEU A 47 4.01 7.19 -4.29
C LEU A 47 4.66 8.07 -5.36
N ARG A 48 4.02 8.28 -6.51
CA ARG A 48 4.55 9.18 -7.55
C ARG A 48 4.73 10.62 -7.08
N SER A 49 3.93 11.05 -6.09
CA SER A 49 4.09 12.39 -5.50
C SER A 49 5.37 12.53 -4.65
N VAL A 50 5.89 11.41 -4.13
CA VAL A 50 7.08 11.36 -3.26
C VAL A 50 8.33 10.91 -4.02
N PHE A 51 8.17 9.95 -4.94
CA PHE A 51 9.22 9.35 -5.77
C PHE A 51 8.90 9.54 -7.25
N PRO A 52 9.13 10.75 -7.81
CA PRO A 52 8.79 11.06 -9.20
C PRO A 52 9.58 10.23 -10.23
N GLU A 53 10.72 9.66 -9.84
CA GLU A 53 11.51 8.73 -10.66
C GLU A 53 10.85 7.35 -10.84
N GLY A 54 9.85 7.04 -10.01
CA GLY A 54 9.05 5.82 -10.07
C GLY A 54 9.52 4.69 -9.15
N LEU A 55 8.56 3.87 -8.73
CA LEU A 55 8.77 2.63 -7.98
C LEU A 55 8.40 1.43 -8.87
N LYS A 56 9.18 0.35 -8.82
CA LYS A 56 8.80 -0.93 -9.42
C LYS A 56 8.28 -1.87 -8.34
N CYS A 57 6.97 -2.09 -8.31
CA CYS A 57 6.30 -3.04 -7.43
C CYS A 57 6.15 -4.38 -8.17
N HIS A 58 6.69 -5.47 -7.60
CA HIS A 58 6.61 -6.81 -8.20
C HIS A 58 5.38 -7.58 -7.70
N THR A 59 5.03 -7.41 -6.44
CA THR A 59 3.89 -8.02 -5.75
C THR A 59 3.15 -6.92 -4.99
N PHE A 60 1.82 -6.93 -5.07
CA PHE A 60 0.97 -5.99 -4.35
C PHE A 60 -0.15 -6.75 -3.66
N GLU A 61 -0.16 -6.65 -2.34
CA GLU A 61 -1.12 -7.25 -1.42
C GLU A 61 -1.67 -6.15 -0.52
N PHE A 62 -2.94 -6.28 -0.15
CA PHE A 62 -3.65 -5.34 0.71
C PHE A 62 -4.80 -6.08 1.40
N GLY A 63 -5.27 -5.53 2.50
CA GLY A 63 -6.39 -6.05 3.27
C GLY A 63 -6.84 -5.02 4.30
N LEU A 64 -7.86 -5.39 5.08
CA LEU A 64 -8.27 -4.58 6.23
C LEU A 64 -7.16 -4.52 7.27
N ASP A 65 -6.99 -3.36 7.89
CA ASP A 65 -6.15 -3.22 9.07
C ASP A 65 -6.79 -4.02 10.22
N THR A 66 -6.10 -5.06 10.66
CA THR A 66 -6.55 -5.95 11.75
C THR A 66 -5.89 -5.59 13.10
N GLY A 67 -5.25 -4.42 13.18
CA GLY A 67 -4.54 -3.92 14.34
C GLY A 67 -3.14 -4.51 14.53
N TRP A 68 -2.65 -5.36 13.62
CA TRP A 68 -1.33 -5.99 13.78
C TRP A 68 -0.16 -5.00 13.62
N HIS A 69 -0.42 -3.84 13.00
CA HIS A 69 0.58 -2.80 12.69
C HIS A 69 0.64 -1.68 13.75
N GLU A 70 -0.04 -1.79 14.90
CA GLU A 70 0.02 -0.80 16.00
C GLU A 70 1.45 -0.56 16.51
N GLY A 71 2.39 -1.49 16.28
CA GLY A 71 3.81 -1.34 16.61
C GLY A 71 4.68 -0.60 15.58
N LEU A 72 4.16 -0.19 14.42
CA LEU A 72 4.96 0.53 13.41
C LEU A 72 5.13 2.04 13.69
N GLY A 73 4.39 2.57 14.67
CA GLY A 73 4.42 3.99 15.05
C GLY A 73 5.05 4.27 16.42
N GLU A 74 5.53 3.25 17.12
CA GLU A 74 6.19 3.39 18.43
C GLU A 74 7.71 3.20 18.28
N ASP A 75 8.40 4.24 17.80
CA ASP A 75 9.84 4.50 18.02
C ASP A 75 10.10 6.02 18.04
#